data_AF-A0A096BL46-F1
#
_entry.id   AF-A0A096BL46-F1
#
_cell.length_a   1.000
_cell.length_b   1.000
_cell.length_c   1.000
_cell.angle_alpha   90.00
_cell.angle_beta   90.00
_cell.angle_gamma   90.00
#
_symmetry.space_group_name_H-M   'P 1'
#
loop_
_entity.id
_entity.type
_entity.pdbx_description
1 polymer ?
#
loop_
_entity_poly.entity_id
_entity_poly.type
_entity_poly.pdbx_seq_one_letter_code
_entity_poly.pdbx_strand_id
1 'polypeptide(L)'
;VTVSEPEFADETLLLTSNGQGVLLKRENGTVKTKAGASLYLVGIGKVKSRLTLAGVHSASTIKGAATTRLIIRAKDNTTDPNSFISIFKFDVTKKERRYQLAESGTLSKTETNNLSSVEFKAKKYGTSSYLLLLEDLQPGEYGIVIGDPNNTNEKNSMKVTTFTVE
;
A
#
# COMPACT_ATOMS: atom_id res chain seq x y z
N VAL A 1 19.23 17.84 1.69
CA VAL A 1 19.24 16.40 1.97
C VAL A 1 19.33 15.66 0.65
N THR A 2 20.49 15.07 0.36
CA THR A 2 20.83 14.38 -0.91
C THR A 2 20.90 12.87 -0.66
N VAL A 3 19.75 12.26 -0.37
CA VAL A 3 19.67 10.80 -0.27
C VAL A 3 19.60 10.24 -1.68
N SER A 4 20.37 9.21 -1.98
CA SER A 4 20.33 8.57 -3.29
C SER A 4 18.98 7.90 -3.54
N GLU A 5 18.61 7.77 -4.81
CA GLU A 5 17.45 6.96 -5.22
C GLU A 5 17.67 5.49 -4.81
N PRO A 6 16.59 4.74 -4.50
CA PRO A 6 16.69 3.29 -4.35
C PRO A 6 17.26 2.63 -5.61
N GLU A 7 17.97 1.52 -5.44
CA GLU A 7 18.66 0.84 -6.53
C GLU A 7 17.67 0.14 -7.46
N PHE A 8 16.66 -0.52 -6.89
CA PHE A 8 15.71 -1.34 -7.63
C PHE A 8 14.32 -0.72 -7.72
N ALA A 9 13.62 -1.03 -8.81
CA ALA A 9 12.23 -0.65 -8.97
C ALA A 9 11.38 -1.19 -7.82
N ASP A 10 10.35 -0.42 -7.45
CA ASP A 10 9.40 -0.68 -6.37
C ASP A 10 9.99 -0.70 -4.95
N GLU A 11 11.27 -0.36 -4.80
CA GLU A 11 11.85 -0.11 -3.49
C GLU A 11 11.36 1.21 -2.92
N THR A 12 11.20 1.24 -1.59
CA THR A 12 10.76 2.41 -0.86
C THR A 12 11.76 2.72 0.24
N LEU A 13 12.30 3.94 0.22
CA LEU A 13 13.12 4.48 1.30
C LEU A 13 12.29 5.41 2.16
N LEU A 14 12.39 5.25 3.48
CA LEU A 14 11.97 6.24 4.44
C LEU A 14 13.07 7.29 4.64
N LEU A 15 12.72 8.56 4.51
CA LEU A 15 13.59 9.66 4.92
C LEU A 15 13.38 9.97 6.40
N THR A 16 14.37 9.63 7.20
CA THR A 16 14.41 9.96 8.63
C THR A 16 14.66 11.46 8.84
N SER A 17 14.32 11.97 10.03
CA SER A 17 14.59 13.36 10.43
C SER A 17 16.06 13.76 10.29
N ASN A 18 16.97 12.79 10.41
CA ASN A 18 18.41 12.97 10.34
C ASN A 18 18.93 13.01 8.89
N GLY A 19 18.04 12.98 7.90
CA GLY A 19 18.40 13.02 6.48
C GLY A 19 18.98 11.71 5.95
N GLN A 20 18.83 10.60 6.68
CA GLN A 20 19.20 9.26 6.21
C GLN A 20 18.01 8.55 5.58
N GLY A 21 18.26 7.81 4.50
CA GLY A 21 17.31 6.91 3.86
C GLY A 21 17.38 5.51 4.48
N VAL A 22 16.25 4.97 4.93
CA VAL A 22 16.14 3.60 5.46
C VAL A 22 15.21 2.80 4.56
N LEU A 23 15.68 1.65 4.07
CA LEU A 23 14.89 0.79 3.18
C LEU A 23 13.77 0.10 3.96
N LEU A 24 12.53 0.27 3.47
CA LEU A 24 11.36 -0.39 4.03
C LEU A 24 11.27 -1.82 3.49
N LYS A 25 10.85 -2.75 4.36
CA LYS A 25 10.75 -4.16 3.98
C LYS A 25 9.47 -4.42 3.20
N ARG A 26 9.56 -5.35 2.24
CA ARG A 26 8.43 -5.86 1.47
C ARG A 26 8.00 -7.22 1.99
N GLU A 27 6.71 -7.42 2.08
CA GLU A 27 6.08 -8.66 2.51
C GLU A 27 5.18 -9.22 1.39
N ASN A 28 5.02 -10.54 1.37
CA ASN A 28 4.10 -11.21 0.47
C ASN A 28 2.72 -11.28 1.12
N GLY A 29 1.77 -10.49 0.63
CA GLY A 29 0.38 -10.59 1.01
C GLY A 29 -0.38 -11.61 0.15
N THR A 30 -1.40 -12.24 0.73
CA THR A 30 -2.35 -13.09 0.01
C THR A 30 -3.64 -12.33 -0.26
N VAL A 31 -4.07 -12.29 -1.51
CA VAL A 31 -5.36 -11.76 -1.95
C VAL A 31 -6.38 -12.89 -1.94
N LYS A 32 -7.41 -12.75 -1.11
CA LYS A 32 -8.55 -13.68 -1.07
C LYS A 32 -9.81 -12.97 -1.52
N THR A 33 -10.44 -13.53 -2.54
CA THR A 33 -11.74 -13.08 -3.03
C THR A 33 -12.82 -14.02 -2.51
N LYS A 34 -13.81 -13.49 -1.80
CA LYS A 34 -14.94 -14.27 -1.28
C LYS A 34 -16.26 -13.69 -1.78
N ALA A 35 -17.10 -14.55 -2.36
CA ALA A 35 -18.48 -14.24 -2.65
C ALA A 35 -19.35 -14.48 -1.41
N GLY A 36 -20.29 -13.57 -1.14
CA GLY A 36 -21.29 -13.74 -0.09
C GLY A 36 -22.23 -14.91 -0.40
N ALA A 37 -22.71 -15.59 0.65
CA ALA A 37 -23.57 -16.77 0.53
C ALA A 37 -24.83 -16.54 -0.32
N SER A 38 -25.38 -15.32 -0.31
CA SER A 38 -26.54 -14.95 -1.11
C SER A 38 -26.28 -14.98 -2.62
N LEU A 39 -25.03 -14.74 -3.07
CA LEU A 39 -24.67 -14.87 -4.49
C LEU A 39 -24.85 -16.32 -4.96
N TYR A 40 -24.50 -17.29 -4.12
CA TYR A 40 -24.65 -18.71 -4.43
C TYR A 40 -26.09 -19.21 -4.31
N LEU A 41 -26.86 -18.67 -3.37
CA LEU A 41 -28.22 -19.13 -3.08
C LEU A 41 -29.27 -18.52 -4.01
N VAL A 42 -29.17 -17.22 -4.30
CA VAL A 42 -30.21 -16.45 -5.01
C VAL A 42 -29.67 -15.62 -6.17
N GLY A 43 -28.40 -15.79 -6.54
CA GLY A 43 -27.77 -15.05 -7.64
C GLY A 43 -27.51 -13.57 -7.34
N ILE A 44 -27.89 -13.07 -6.15
CA ILE A 44 -27.69 -11.70 -5.70
C ILE A 44 -26.75 -11.72 -4.50
N GLY A 45 -25.59 -11.10 -4.63
CA GLY A 45 -24.67 -10.93 -3.53
C GLY A 45 -23.51 -10.01 -3.84
N LYS A 46 -22.61 -9.94 -2.85
CA LYS A 46 -21.41 -9.11 -2.86
C LYS A 46 -20.17 -9.99 -2.93
N VAL A 47 -19.21 -9.59 -3.75
CA VAL A 47 -17.88 -10.19 -3.82
C VAL A 47 -16.90 -9.21 -3.18
N LYS A 48 -16.14 -9.69 -2.19
CA LYS A 48 -15.14 -8.89 -1.48
C LYS A 48 -13.75 -9.48 -1.70
N SER A 49 -12.83 -8.65 -2.16
CA SER A 49 -11.42 -8.98 -2.29
C SER A 49 -10.64 -8.35 -1.13
N ARG A 50 -9.83 -9.17 -0.45
CA ARG A 50 -9.06 -8.74 0.72
C ARG A 50 -7.61 -9.18 0.61
N LEU A 51 -6.70 -8.22 0.80
CA LEU A 51 -5.30 -8.46 1.08
C LEU A 51 -5.14 -8.88 2.54
N THR A 52 -4.37 -9.95 2.78
CA THR A 52 -4.04 -10.44 4.13
C THR A 52 -2.55 -10.68 4.24
N LEU A 53 -1.93 -10.15 5.29
CA LEU A 53 -0.54 -10.41 5.68
C LEU A 53 -0.53 -11.08 7.05
N ALA A 54 0.34 -12.09 7.22
CA ALA A 54 0.55 -12.71 8.52
C ALA A 54 1.27 -11.75 9.48
N GLY A 55 1.02 -11.91 10.77
CA GLY A 55 1.62 -11.07 11.81
C GLY A 55 0.89 -9.74 11.98
N VAL A 56 1.10 -9.15 13.16
CA VAL A 56 0.41 -7.93 13.61
C VAL A 56 1.26 -6.66 13.47
N HIS A 57 2.56 -6.82 13.21
CA HIS A 57 3.51 -5.72 13.05
C HIS A 57 4.39 -5.92 11.81
N SER A 58 4.72 -4.82 11.15
CA SER A 58 5.79 -4.78 10.16
C SER A 58 7.15 -4.95 10.83
N ALA A 59 8.13 -5.41 10.05
CA ALA A 59 9.53 -5.40 10.43
C ALA A 59 10.20 -4.02 10.25
N SER A 60 9.52 -3.05 9.64
CA SER A 60 9.98 -1.68 9.47
C SER A 60 9.16 -0.75 10.35
N THR A 61 9.83 0.07 11.15
CA THR A 61 9.18 0.99 12.10
C THR A 61 9.58 2.42 11.82
N ILE A 62 8.62 3.33 11.96
CA ILE A 62 8.75 4.77 11.75
C ILE A 62 8.28 5.46 13.02
N LYS A 63 9.08 6.38 13.56
CA LYS A 63 8.60 7.28 14.62
C LYS A 63 7.63 8.27 14.01
N GLY A 64 6.41 8.36 14.54
CA GLY A 64 5.43 9.35 14.11
C GLY A 64 6.02 10.74 14.01
N ALA A 65 5.82 11.38 12.86
CA ALA A 65 6.22 12.74 12.58
C ALA A 65 5.07 13.48 11.89
N ALA A 66 5.03 14.82 12.02
CA ALA A 66 4.04 15.65 11.34
C ALA A 66 4.04 15.43 9.81
N THR A 67 5.20 15.09 9.25
CA THR A 67 5.32 14.73 7.84
C THR A 67 6.29 13.57 7.64
N THR A 68 5.73 12.42 7.26
CA THR A 68 6.50 11.26 6.82
C THR A 68 6.89 11.42 5.36
N ARG A 69 8.16 11.15 5.06
CA ARG A 69 8.75 11.35 3.74
C ARG A 69 9.24 10.02 3.19
N LEU A 70 8.72 9.62 2.02
CA LEU A 70 9.11 8.37 1.37
C LEU A 70 9.67 8.66 -0.03
N ILE A 71 10.72 7.95 -0.42
CA ILE A 71 11.20 7.92 -1.80
C ILE A 71 10.82 6.56 -2.39
N ILE A 72 10.03 6.56 -3.45
CA ILE A 72 9.66 5.33 -4.16
C ILE A 72 10.30 5.33 -5.53
N ARG A 73 11.08 4.29 -5.83
CA ARG A 73 11.66 4.05 -7.15
C ARG A 73 10.61 3.44 -8.06
N ALA A 74 10.37 4.05 -9.20
CA ALA A 74 9.51 3.52 -10.26
C ALA A 74 10.32 3.32 -11.54
N LYS A 75 9.70 2.89 -12.63
CA LYS A 75 10.38 2.80 -13.94
C LYS A 75 10.88 4.17 -14.41
N ASP A 76 10.04 5.19 -14.27
CA ASP A 76 10.31 6.60 -14.57
C ASP A 76 9.52 7.52 -13.62
N ASN A 77 9.82 8.82 -13.66
CA ASN A 77 9.12 9.83 -12.85
C ASN A 77 8.15 10.73 -13.66
N THR A 78 7.60 10.21 -14.77
CA THR A 78 6.76 10.97 -15.71
C THR A 78 5.27 10.74 -15.55
N THR A 79 4.89 9.61 -14.94
CA THR A 79 3.50 9.22 -14.72
C THR A 79 2.99 9.83 -13.41
N ASP A 80 1.70 10.13 -13.32
CA ASP A 80 1.12 10.57 -12.04
C ASP A 80 1.22 9.42 -11.00
N PRO A 81 1.95 9.61 -9.89
CA PRO A 81 2.10 8.58 -8.86
C PRO A 81 0.77 8.15 -8.24
N ASN A 82 -0.26 9.00 -8.21
CA ASN A 82 -1.58 8.61 -7.69
C ASN A 82 -2.28 7.54 -8.54
N SER A 83 -1.85 7.35 -9.79
CA SER A 83 -2.46 6.37 -10.69
C SER A 83 -2.03 4.93 -10.41
N PHE A 84 -0.89 4.73 -9.75
CA PHE A 84 -0.32 3.40 -9.53
C PHE A 84 0.23 3.18 -8.11
N ILE A 85 0.44 4.21 -7.31
CA ILE A 85 0.87 4.08 -5.90
C ILE A 85 -0.36 4.19 -5.01
N SER A 86 -0.62 3.15 -4.22
CA SER A 86 -1.66 3.14 -3.20
C SER A 86 -1.03 2.94 -1.83
N ILE A 87 -1.36 3.83 -0.90
CA ILE A 87 -0.94 3.75 0.50
C ILE A 87 -2.20 3.59 1.34
N PHE A 88 -2.20 2.66 2.28
CA PHE A 88 -3.37 2.39 3.09
C PHE A 88 -2.99 1.95 4.50
N LYS A 89 -3.91 2.17 5.44
CA LYS A 89 -3.83 1.64 6.79
C LYS A 89 -4.47 0.26 6.83
N PHE A 90 -3.77 -0.69 7.45
CA PHE A 90 -4.28 -2.02 7.72
C PHE A 90 -5.27 -2.03 8.88
N ASP A 91 -6.27 -2.92 8.77
CA ASP A 91 -7.04 -3.40 9.90
C ASP A 91 -6.27 -4.56 10.56
N VAL A 92 -5.80 -4.32 11.79
CA VAL A 92 -4.99 -5.28 12.55
C VAL A 92 -5.90 -6.14 13.41
N THR A 93 -5.86 -7.45 13.16
CA THR A 93 -6.55 -8.44 13.99
C THR A 93 -5.56 -9.13 14.92
N LYS A 94 -6.02 -10.10 15.74
CA LYS A 94 -5.14 -10.82 16.69
C LYS A 94 -3.94 -11.55 16.06
N LYS A 95 -3.96 -11.86 14.76
CA LYS A 95 -2.92 -12.67 14.09
C LYS A 95 -2.45 -12.13 12.74
N GLU A 96 -3.19 -11.18 12.15
CA GLU A 96 -2.97 -10.77 10.76
C GLU A 96 -3.41 -9.33 10.52
N ARG A 97 -2.80 -8.72 9.51
CA ARG A 97 -3.10 -7.40 8.96
C ARG A 97 -3.94 -7.56 7.70
N ARG A 98 -5.03 -6.81 7.59
CA ARG A 98 -6.02 -6.94 6.52
C ARG A 98 -6.29 -5.61 5.83
N TYR A 99 -6.47 -5.64 4.51
CA TYR A 99 -6.93 -4.48 3.74
C TYR A 99 -7.96 -4.93 2.71
N GLN A 100 -9.09 -4.22 2.61
CA GLN A 100 -10.10 -4.51 1.62
C GLN A 100 -9.72 -3.82 0.29
N LEU A 101 -9.44 -4.62 -0.73
CA LEU A 101 -8.99 -4.12 -2.04
C LEU A 101 -10.17 -3.67 -2.90
N ALA A 102 -11.26 -4.45 -2.89
CA ALA A 102 -12.43 -4.17 -3.71
C ALA A 102 -13.69 -4.83 -3.14
N GLU A 103 -14.83 -4.20 -3.35
CA GLU A 103 -16.15 -4.78 -3.13
C GLU A 103 -17.01 -4.53 -4.37
N SER A 104 -17.55 -5.60 -4.96
CA SER A 104 -18.47 -5.51 -6.10
C SER A 104 -19.79 -6.18 -5.73
N GLY A 105 -20.91 -5.50 -6.02
CA GLY A 105 -22.26 -5.99 -5.74
C GLY A 105 -23.03 -6.19 -7.02
N THR A 106 -23.89 -7.22 -7.07
CA THR A 106 -24.78 -7.51 -8.20
C THR A 106 -25.79 -6.40 -8.52
N LEU A 107 -26.12 -5.56 -7.54
CA LEU A 107 -27.08 -4.45 -7.68
C LEU A 107 -26.44 -3.07 -7.42
N SER A 108 -25.11 -2.98 -7.33
CA SER A 108 -24.41 -1.76 -6.97
C SER A 108 -23.21 -1.57 -7.91
N LYS A 109 -22.84 -0.31 -8.19
CA LYS A 109 -21.54 -0.03 -8.82
C LYS A 109 -20.43 -0.68 -7.99
N THR A 110 -19.35 -1.11 -8.64
CA THR A 110 -18.15 -1.56 -7.94
C THR A 110 -17.66 -0.41 -7.05
N GLU A 111 -17.76 -0.58 -5.75
CA GLU A 111 -17.29 0.39 -4.77
C GLU A 111 -15.88 -0.03 -4.34
N THR A 112 -14.86 0.67 -4.85
CA THR A 112 -13.53 0.67 -4.24
C THR A 112 -13.62 1.53 -2.99
N ASN A 113 -14.17 0.96 -1.92
CA ASN A 113 -14.41 1.67 -0.67
C ASN A 113 -13.05 1.92 0.03
N ASN A 114 -12.38 3.00 -0.37
CA ASN A 114 -11.04 3.44 0.04
C ASN A 114 -11.01 4.10 1.43
N LEU A 115 -11.84 3.65 2.38
CA LEU A 115 -12.00 4.30 3.70
C LEU A 115 -10.71 4.33 4.53
N SER A 116 -9.72 3.49 4.21
CA SER A 116 -8.40 3.50 4.85
C SER A 116 -7.24 3.84 3.92
N SER A 117 -7.52 4.41 2.74
CA SER A 117 -6.48 4.97 1.87
C SER A 117 -5.90 6.22 2.52
N VAL A 118 -4.60 6.38 2.40
CA VAL A 118 -3.84 7.51 2.93
C VAL A 118 -3.54 8.45 1.78
N GLU A 119 -3.93 9.71 1.93
CA GLU A 119 -3.59 10.75 0.96
C GLU A 119 -2.11 11.12 1.08
N PHE A 120 -1.50 11.47 -0.05
CA PHE A 120 -0.12 11.92 -0.10
C PHE A 120 0.06 13.02 -1.15
N LYS A 121 1.06 13.88 -0.93
CA LYS A 121 1.57 14.80 -1.97
C LYS A 121 2.80 14.17 -2.58
N ALA A 122 2.93 14.25 -3.90
CA ALA A 122 4.07 13.68 -4.60
C ALA A 122 4.85 14.74 -5.38
N LYS A 123 6.17 14.56 -5.47
CA LYS A 123 7.08 15.34 -6.32
C LYS A 123 8.06 14.41 -7.01
N LYS A 124 8.53 14.81 -8.19
CA LYS A 124 9.63 14.10 -8.85
C LYS A 124 10.88 14.12 -7.96
N TYR A 125 11.58 13.00 -7.91
CA TYR A 125 12.82 12.84 -7.17
C TYR A 125 13.87 12.17 -8.04
N GLY A 126 15.02 12.81 -8.20
CA GLY A 126 16.07 12.32 -9.08
C GLY A 126 15.57 12.07 -10.51
N THR A 127 15.94 10.93 -11.06
CA THR A 127 15.68 10.56 -12.47
C THR A 127 14.44 9.68 -12.63
N SER A 128 14.12 8.88 -11.62
CA SER A 128 13.16 7.78 -11.77
C SER A 128 12.42 7.43 -10.48
N SER A 129 12.43 8.35 -9.52
CA SER A 129 11.75 8.19 -8.24
C SER A 129 10.74 9.31 -7.98
N TYR A 130 9.88 9.07 -7.01
CA TYR A 130 8.94 10.06 -6.47
C TYR A 130 9.21 10.26 -4.98
N LEU A 131 9.21 11.52 -4.54
CA LEU A 131 9.18 11.89 -3.14
C LEU A 131 7.72 12.08 -2.73
N LEU A 132 7.26 11.23 -1.82
CA LEU A 132 5.93 11.25 -1.24
C LEU A 132 5.98 11.90 0.14
N LEU A 133 5.01 12.78 0.40
CA LEU A 133 4.80 13.45 1.66
C LEU A 133 3.44 12.99 2.21
N LEU A 134 3.49 12.34 3.36
CA LEU A 134 2.30 11.92 4.10
C LEU A 134 2.20 12.78 5.36
N GLU A 135 1.09 13.47 5.51
CA GLU A 135 0.84 14.39 6.62
C GLU A 135 -0.01 13.69 7.69
N ASP A 136 0.31 13.95 8.96
CA ASP A 136 -0.49 13.56 10.13
C ASP A 136 -0.88 12.06 10.21
N LEU A 137 0.06 11.18 9.84
CA LEU A 137 -0.11 9.73 9.98
C LEU A 137 -0.40 9.35 11.42
N GLN A 138 -1.56 8.73 11.64
CA GLN A 138 -1.96 8.19 12.92
C GLN A 138 -1.15 6.91 13.24
N PRO A 139 -0.87 6.62 14.52
CA PRO A 139 -0.22 5.36 14.89
C PRO A 139 -0.95 4.12 14.33
N GLY A 140 -0.19 3.15 13.84
CA GLY A 140 -0.73 1.90 13.29
C GLY A 140 0.11 1.28 12.17
N GLU A 141 -0.48 0.26 11.53
CA GLU A 141 0.16 -0.52 10.47
C GLU A 141 -0.23 -0.01 9.08
N TYR A 142 0.76 0.20 8.22
CA TYR A 142 0.57 0.73 6.88
C TYR A 142 1.17 -0.17 5.81
N GLY A 143 0.54 -0.14 4.64
CA GLY A 143 0.97 -0.84 3.44
C GLY A 143 1.07 0.10 2.26
N ILE A 144 2.03 -0.17 1.38
CA ILE A 144 2.21 0.49 0.09
C ILE A 144 2.17 -0.59 -0.98
N VAL A 145 1.29 -0.39 -1.95
CA VAL A 145 1.22 -1.18 -3.17
C VAL A 145 1.59 -0.28 -4.33
N ILE A 146 2.48 -0.79 -5.17
CA ILE A 146 2.89 -0.15 -6.41
C ILE A 146 2.33 -1.04 -7.51
N GLY A 147 1.35 -0.52 -8.23
CA GLY A 147 0.71 -1.19 -9.34
C GLY A 147 1.70 -1.32 -10.48
N ASP A 148 1.93 -2.55 -10.93
CA ASP A 148 2.66 -2.81 -12.15
C ASP A 148 1.66 -2.85 -13.31
N PRO A 149 1.71 -1.92 -14.29
CA PRO A 149 0.84 -1.98 -15.46
C PRO A 149 1.13 -3.19 -16.38
N ASN A 150 2.26 -3.89 -16.20
CA ASN A 150 2.70 -5.00 -17.06
C ASN A 150 2.70 -6.37 -16.37
N ASN A 151 2.55 -6.46 -15.04
CA ASN A 151 2.39 -7.74 -14.37
C ASN A 151 0.91 -8.09 -14.18
N THR A 152 0.46 -9.10 -14.93
CA THR A 152 -0.67 -9.92 -14.51
C THR A 152 -0.29 -10.60 -13.20
N ASN A 153 -0.74 -10.06 -12.06
CA ASN A 153 -0.53 -10.63 -10.72
C ASN A 153 -0.68 -12.16 -10.75
N GLU A 154 0.42 -12.91 -10.70
CA GLU A 154 0.37 -14.36 -10.66
C GLU A 154 -0.25 -14.82 -9.32
N LYS A 155 -1.31 -15.63 -9.44
CA LYS A 155 -1.95 -16.42 -8.38
C LYS A 155 -2.02 -15.74 -7.01
N ASN A 156 -2.99 -14.83 -6.83
CA ASN A 156 -3.47 -14.37 -5.51
C ASN A 156 -2.38 -13.83 -4.55
N SER A 157 -1.19 -13.48 -5.02
CA SER A 157 -0.11 -12.95 -4.19
C SER A 157 0.21 -11.52 -4.60
N MET A 158 0.42 -10.65 -3.63
CA MET A 158 0.72 -9.24 -3.87
C MET A 158 1.90 -8.81 -3.00
N LYS A 159 2.90 -8.17 -3.61
CA LYS A 159 4.04 -7.58 -2.91
C LYS A 159 3.60 -6.26 -2.28
N VAL A 160 3.83 -6.13 -0.98
CA VAL A 160 3.41 -4.94 -0.22
C VAL A 160 4.59 -4.46 0.59
N THR A 161 4.98 -3.21 0.41
CA THR A 161 5.94 -2.58 1.34
C THR A 161 5.18 -2.22 2.61
N THR A 162 5.68 -2.62 3.78
CA THR A 162 4.98 -2.39 5.04
C THR A 162 5.81 -1.54 5.98
N PHE A 163 5.11 -0.80 6.83
CA PHE A 163 5.75 -0.08 7.94
C PHE A 163 4.76 0.18 9.07
N THR A 164 5.29 0.24 10.28
CA THR A 164 4.57 0.62 11.50
C THR A 164 4.85 2.08 11.81
N VAL A 165 3.81 2.86 12.10
CA VAL A 165 3.93 4.19 12.69
C VAL A 165 3.69 4.05 14.19
N GLU A 166 4.70 4.39 14.98
CA GLU A 166 4.64 4.48 16.45
C GLU A 166 4.14 5.84 16.92
#